data_AF-A0A7L4WAF4-F1
#
_entry.id   AF-A0A7L4WAF4-F1
#
_cell.length_a   1.000
_cell.length_b   1.000
_cell.length_c   1.000
_cell.angle_alpha   90.00
_cell.angle_beta   90.00
_cell.angle_gamma   90.00
#
_symmetry.space_group_name_H-M   'P 1'
#
loop_
_entity.id
_entity.type
_entity.pdbx_description
1 polymer ?
#
loop_
_entity_poly.entity_id
_entity_poly.type
_entity_poly.pdbx_seq_one_letter_code
_entity_poly.pdbx_strand_id
1 'polypeptide(L)' 'MVGASNFFELSVAVAISLFGLQSGATLATVVGVLVEVPVMLLLVKVANSTVGWFEKNELPQSLRS' A
#
# COMPACT_ATOMS: atom_id res chain seq x y z
N MET A 1 3.40 -13.27 1.19
CA MET A 1 3.63 -11.82 1.01
C MET A 1 2.84 -11.29 -0.19
N VAL A 2 1.51 -11.51 -0.25
CA VAL A 2 0.64 -11.08 -1.37
C VAL A 2 -0.68 -10.52 -0.82
N GLY A 3 -0.67 -10.02 0.43
CA GLY A 3 -1.86 -9.52 1.10
C GLY A 3 -2.14 -8.04 0.85
N ALA A 4 -1.09 -7.21 0.74
CA ALA A 4 -1.24 -5.76 0.67
C ALA A 4 -1.58 -5.23 -0.72
N SER A 5 -1.04 -5.82 -1.80
CA SER A 5 -1.22 -5.29 -3.16
C SER A 5 -2.54 -5.74 -3.81
N ASN A 6 -2.98 -6.97 -3.55
CA ASN A 6 -4.13 -7.57 -4.26
C ASN A 6 -5.49 -6.99 -3.85
N PHE A 7 -5.65 -6.55 -2.59
CA PHE A 7 -6.90 -5.93 -2.12
C PHE A 7 -7.18 -4.57 -2.76
N PHE A 8 -6.13 -3.92 -3.24
CA PHE A 8 -6.23 -2.56 -3.74
C PHE A 8 -6.71 -2.51 -5.19
N GLU A 9 -6.11 -3.32 -6.07
CA GLU A 9 -6.59 -3.50 -7.44
C GLU A 9 -8.05 -3.97 -7.47
N LEU A 10 -8.45 -4.87 -6.56
CA LEU A 10 -9.84 -5.28 -6.39
C LEU A 10 -10.74 -4.10 -5.96
N SER A 11 -10.31 -3.29 -5.00
CA SER A 11 -11.10 -2.14 -4.51
C SER A 11 -11.26 -1.06 -5.58
N VAL A 12 -10.23 -0.82 -6.38
CA VAL A 12 -10.29 0.13 -7.51
C VAL A 12 -11.20 -0.41 -8.60
N ALA A 13 -11.11 -1.71 -8.92
CA ALA A 13 -12.03 -2.37 -9.85
C ALA A 13 -13.49 -2.28 -9.38
N VAL A 14 -13.76 -2.49 -8.08
CA VAL A 14 -15.10 -2.36 -7.47
C VAL A 14 -15.59 -0.90 -7.54
N ALA A 15 -14.74 0.08 -7.27
CA ALA A 15 -15.11 1.49 -7.39
C ALA A 15 -15.42 1.89 -8.84
N ILE A 16 -14.62 1.45 -9.80
CA ILE A 16 -14.88 1.70 -11.23
C ILE A 16 -16.21 1.06 -11.66
N SER A 17 -16.48 -0.16 -11.21
CA SER A 17 -17.69 -0.90 -11.60
C SER A 17 -18.97 -0.41 -10.91
N LEU A 18 -18.89 0.20 -9.72
CA LEU A 18 -20.04 0.79 -9.03
C LEU A 18 -20.41 2.20 -9.50
N PHE A 19 -19.43 3.03 -9.90
CA PHE A 19 -19.67 4.47 -10.16
C PHE A 19 -19.70 4.87 -11.65
N GLY A 20 -19.15 4.06 -12.57
CA GLY A 20 -19.29 4.29 -14.02
C GLY A 20 -18.56 5.53 -14.59
N LEU A 21 -18.57 5.69 -15.92
CA LEU A 21 -17.71 6.65 -16.67
C LEU A 21 -18.41 7.94 -17.18
N GLN A 22 -19.64 8.24 -16.76
CA GLN A 22 -20.50 9.25 -17.44
C GLN A 22 -20.90 10.50 -16.62
N SER A 23 -20.28 10.75 -15.46
CA SER A 23 -20.47 11.96 -14.65
C SER A 23 -19.26 12.11 -13.72
N GLY A 24 -19.24 12.97 -12.70
CA GLY A 24 -18.08 13.20 -11.79
C GLY A 24 -17.38 11.93 -11.23
N ALA A 25 -18.00 10.77 -11.36
CA ALA A 25 -17.40 9.44 -11.27
C ALA A 25 -16.16 9.21 -12.18
N THR A 26 -16.09 9.77 -13.38
CA THR A 26 -14.91 9.64 -14.28
C THR A 26 -13.67 10.30 -13.70
N LEU A 27 -13.83 11.44 -13.03
CA LEU A 27 -12.74 12.07 -12.30
C LEU A 27 -12.33 11.23 -11.09
N ALA A 28 -13.29 10.61 -10.39
CA ALA A 28 -13.00 9.75 -9.25
C ALA A 28 -12.22 8.49 -9.64
N THR A 29 -12.52 7.88 -10.80
CA THR A 29 -11.78 6.70 -11.28
C THR A 29 -10.38 7.06 -11.77
N VAL A 30 -10.23 8.17 -12.50
CA VAL A 30 -8.91 8.66 -12.96
C VAL A 30 -8.03 9.06 -11.77
N VAL A 31 -8.57 9.81 -10.81
CA VAL A 31 -7.84 10.18 -9.59
C VAL A 31 -7.55 8.95 -8.73
N GLY A 32 -8.48 7.99 -8.65
CA GLY A 32 -8.27 6.73 -7.93
C GLY A 32 -7.05 5.95 -8.42
N VAL A 33 -6.92 5.77 -9.73
CA VAL A 33 -5.76 5.09 -10.34
C VAL A 33 -4.46 5.91 -10.19
N LEU A 34 -4.54 7.24 -10.32
CA LEU A 34 -3.38 8.12 -10.15
C LEU A 34 -2.88 8.18 -8.71
N VAL A 35 -3.75 8.03 -7.71
CA VAL A 35 -3.39 7.99 -6.28
C VAL A 35 -2.94 6.60 -5.87
N GLU A 36 -3.42 5.56 -6.54
CA GLU A 36 -3.15 4.17 -6.20
C GLU A 36 -1.67 3.82 -6.15
N VAL A 37 -1.02 3.93 -7.30
CA VAL A 37 0.39 3.55 -7.44
C VAL A 37 1.31 4.34 -6.49
N PRO A 38 1.19 5.68 -6.37
CA PRO A 38 2.06 6.43 -5.47
C PRO A 38 1.81 6.15 -3.99
N VAL A 39 0.56 5.91 -3.55
CA VAL A 39 0.28 5.54 -2.15
C VAL A 39 0.90 4.19 -1.81
N MET A 40 0.78 3.20 -2.69
CA MET A 40 1.41 1.90 -2.50
C MET A 40 2.94 2.03 -2.34
N LEU A 41 3.59 2.79 -3.22
CA LEU A 41 5.04 3.02 -3.15
C LEU A 41 5.44 3.82 -1.90
N LEU A 42 4.62 4.78 -1.46
CA LEU A 42 4.82 5.53 -0.22
C LEU A 42 4.80 4.60 1.00
N LEU A 43 3.81 3.71 1.09
CA LEU A 43 3.70 2.76 2.20
C LEU A 43 4.89 1.79 2.23
N VAL A 44 5.33 1.31 1.05
CA VAL A 44 6.54 0.48 0.95
C VAL A 44 7.78 1.26 1.42
N LYS A 45 7.91 2.53 1.02
CA LYS A 45 9.02 3.38 1.44
C LYS A 45 9.02 3.62 2.95
N VAL A 46 7.85 3.86 3.55
CA VAL A 46 7.69 4.00 5.01
C VAL A 46 8.07 2.69 5.70
N ALA A 47 7.51 1.55 5.26
CA ALA A 47 7.83 0.25 5.83
C ALA A 47 9.32 -0.08 5.76
N ASN A 48 9.95 0.19 4.61
CA ASN A 48 11.39 0.00 4.41
C ASN A 48 12.22 0.94 5.32
N SER A 49 11.75 2.16 5.57
CA SER A 49 12.41 3.08 6.50
C SER A 49 12.29 2.66 7.96
N THR A 50 11.29 1.84 8.32
CA THR A 50 11.08 1.33 9.69
C THR A 50 11.86 0.03 9.96
N VAL A 51 12.58 -0.52 8.97
CA VAL A 51 13.38 -1.75 9.16
C VAL A 51 14.43 -1.58 10.27
N GLY A 52 15.07 -0.41 10.39
CA GLY A 52 16.06 -0.14 11.44
C GLY A 52 15.48 -0.13 12.88
N TRP A 53 14.16 -0.09 13.05
CA TRP A 53 13.52 -0.28 14.36
C TRP A 53 13.41 -1.75 14.76
N PHE A 54 13.43 -2.68 13.80
CA PHE A 54 13.39 -4.11 14.08
C PHE A 54 14.75 -4.64 14.52
N GLU A 55 15.86 -4.19 13.91
CA GLU A 55 17.23 -4.56 14.33
C GLU A 55 17.56 -4.14 15.76
N LYS A 56 16.95 -3.07 16.27
CA LYS A 56 17.21 -2.60 17.64
C LYS A 56 16.66 -3.53 18.73
N ASN A 57 15.86 -4.53 18.35
CA ASN A 57 15.35 -5.58 19.25
C ASN A 57 16.11 -6.90 19.12
N GLU A 58 17.24 -6.95 18.40
CA GLU A 58 18.12 -8.11 18.41
C GLU A 58 18.92 -8.16 19.72
N LEU A 59 18.31 -8.88 20.67
CA LEU A 59 18.83 -9.64 21.80
C LEU A 59 20.21 -9.25 22.39
N PRO A 60 20.32 -9.10 23.73
CA PRO A 60 21.58 -8.84 24.39
C PRO A 60 22.63 -9.91 24.02
N GLN A 61 23.85 -9.44 23.72
CA GLN A 61 25.03 -10.24 23.32
C GLN A 61 25.44 -11.31 24.37
N SER A 62 24.72 -11.43 25.48
CA SER A 62 24.93 -12.41 26.56
C SER A 62 24.43 -13.82 26.26
N LEU A 63 23.82 -14.07 25.09
CA LEU A 63 23.35 -15.40 24.66
C LEU A 63 24.13 -15.97 23.45
N ARG A 64 25.28 -15.37 23.09
CA ARG A 64 26.21 -15.84 22.05
C ARG A 64 27.46 -16.54 22.62
N SER A 65 27.32 -17.29 23.70
CA SER A 65 28.38 -18.13 24.29
C SER A 65 28.10 -19.61 24.10
#